data_AF-A0A7S0IIG8-F1
#
_entry.id   AF-A0A7S0IIG8-F1
#
_cell.length_a   1.000
_cell.length_b   1.000
_cell.length_c   1.000
_cell.angle_alpha   90.00
_cell.angle_beta   90.00
_cell.angle_gamma   90.00
#
_symmetry.space_group_name_H-M   'P 1'
#
loop_
_entity.id
_entity.type
_entity.pdbx_description
1 polymer ?
#
loop_
_entity_poly.entity_id
_entity_poly.type
_entity_poly.pdbx_seq_one_letter_code
_entity_poly.pdbx_strand_id
1 'polypeptide(L)'
;CSRANLGTAAAASHLDDDRKGLFALPGLHEPSDFARLARRAVARSDDLMRGLVSSGPSGFPHRSATAVIDDLDEISDTLCAVVDVAELCRNVHPDLRWVRAAENAYVELQGYVQGLNSNRGLYLALVKAQERHGAELSPEAARVALTLRQDFERGGIHLGGDEHARLEKTAGDVIKLGMAFQQNLSDPKALGHMNVSWLRLGGVPAGLLSSTAEGGSRDTGFARVHLDQRTVSAVLRYADEPDTRRSIYLAAHSGPEANRAVLDGLLRARHESAKILGFESHAHFATSPLLAEHPDAPRALLERMASECRDRAGEEIEAMLRLAGRDGMDG
;
A
#
# COMPACT_ATOMS: atom_id res chain seq x y z
N CYS A 1 -22.04 29.96 63.03
CA CYS A 1 -21.91 28.59 62.47
C CYS A 1 -22.97 28.41 61.40
N SER A 2 -22.73 27.88 60.21
CA SER A 2 -21.56 27.71 59.36
C SER A 2 -22.16 27.53 57.97
N ARG A 3 -21.63 28.22 56.97
CA ARG A 3 -22.10 28.19 55.58
C ARG A 3 -21.52 26.97 54.86
N ALA A 4 -22.40 26.34 54.06
CA ALA A 4 -22.22 25.73 52.73
C ALA A 4 -20.88 25.08 52.37
N ASN A 5 -20.95 23.82 51.90
CA ASN A 5 -19.93 23.19 51.07
C ASN A 5 -20.59 22.51 49.87
N LEU A 6 -20.62 23.23 48.74
CA LEU A 6 -20.91 22.74 47.39
C LEU A 6 -19.65 23.05 46.58
N GLY A 7 -18.81 22.05 46.32
CA GLY A 7 -17.56 22.26 45.59
C GLY A 7 -16.60 21.08 45.60
N THR A 8 -16.99 19.93 45.07
CA THR A 8 -16.08 18.76 44.92
C THR A 8 -16.48 17.86 43.74
N ALA A 9 -16.69 18.43 42.54
CA ALA A 9 -16.88 17.63 41.32
C ALA A 9 -16.00 18.07 40.13
N ALA A 10 -15.67 19.37 40.02
CA ALA A 10 -14.88 19.88 38.90
C ALA A 10 -13.35 19.73 39.05
N ALA A 11 -12.84 19.47 40.26
CA ALA A 11 -11.39 19.39 40.51
C ALA A 11 -10.80 17.99 40.26
N ALA A 12 -11.63 16.94 40.19
CA ALA A 12 -11.16 15.56 39.99
C ALA A 12 -10.84 15.25 38.52
N SER A 13 -11.43 15.97 37.55
CA SER A 13 -11.19 15.72 36.12
C SER A 13 -9.85 16.24 35.61
N HIS A 14 -9.23 17.20 36.31
CA HIS A 14 -7.94 17.77 35.92
C HIS A 14 -6.74 16.99 36.46
N LEU A 15 -6.90 16.19 37.52
CA LEU A 15 -5.81 15.45 38.15
C LEU A 15 -5.48 14.11 37.46
N ASP A 16 -6.37 13.63 36.58
CA ASP A 16 -6.18 12.36 35.85
C ASP A 16 -5.52 12.57 34.47
N ASP A 17 -5.52 13.79 33.94
CA ASP A 17 -4.91 14.14 32.64
C ASP A 17 -3.37 14.23 32.71
N ASP A 18 -2.79 14.28 33.92
CA ASP A 18 -1.33 14.37 34.17
C ASP A 18 -0.64 13.00 34.30
N ARG A 19 -1.39 11.89 34.40
CA ARG A 19 -0.79 10.55 34.33
C ARG A 19 -0.49 10.22 32.88
N LYS A 20 0.76 9.86 32.59
CA LYS A 20 1.11 9.25 31.29
C LYS A 20 0.26 7.99 31.10
N GLY A 21 -0.67 8.03 30.14
CA GLY A 21 -1.42 6.84 29.74
C GLY A 21 -0.53 5.84 29.01
N LEU A 22 -1.12 4.72 28.62
CA LEU A 22 -0.46 3.68 27.86
C LEU A 22 0.16 4.28 26.58
N PHE A 23 1.39 3.88 26.25
CA PHE A 23 2.16 4.44 25.14
C PHE A 23 2.35 5.97 25.19
N ALA A 24 2.29 6.55 26.39
CA ALA A 24 2.35 7.99 26.63
C ALA A 24 1.19 8.81 26.03
N LEU A 25 0.09 8.17 25.61
CA LEU A 25 -1.12 8.87 25.21
C LEU A 25 -1.89 9.35 26.46
N PRO A 26 -2.04 10.67 26.70
CA PRO A 26 -2.75 11.15 27.88
C PRO A 26 -4.19 10.65 27.94
N GLY A 27 -4.62 10.20 29.11
CA GLY A 27 -5.97 9.68 29.33
C GLY A 27 -6.24 8.29 28.74
N LEU A 28 -5.23 7.53 28.28
CA LEU A 28 -5.37 6.13 27.90
C LEU A 28 -4.97 5.22 29.08
N HIS A 29 -5.89 4.90 29.98
CA HIS A 29 -5.61 4.11 31.20
C HIS A 29 -6.28 2.73 31.20
N GLU A 30 -7.36 2.56 30.44
CA GLU A 30 -8.07 1.30 30.25
C GLU A 30 -8.55 1.11 28.80
N PRO A 31 -8.90 -0.12 28.36
CA PRO A 31 -9.32 -0.37 26.98
C PRO A 31 -10.49 0.52 26.51
N SER A 32 -11.44 0.84 27.39
CA SER A 32 -12.59 1.71 27.11
C SER A 32 -12.20 3.13 26.70
N ASP A 33 -11.01 3.59 27.09
CA ASP A 33 -10.56 4.95 26.80
C ASP A 33 -10.29 5.17 25.32
N PHE A 34 -9.93 4.14 24.55
CA PHE A 34 -9.76 4.26 23.09
C PHE A 34 -11.00 4.84 22.41
N ALA A 35 -12.19 4.35 22.76
CA ALA A 35 -13.43 4.84 22.18
C ALA A 35 -13.74 6.29 22.61
N ARG A 36 -13.37 6.68 23.84
CA ARG A 36 -13.52 8.05 24.34
C ARG A 36 -12.56 9.01 23.65
N LEU A 37 -11.29 8.61 23.51
CA LEU A 37 -10.23 9.38 22.86
C LEU A 37 -10.50 9.54 21.36
N ALA A 38 -10.94 8.49 20.67
CA ALA A 38 -11.36 8.55 19.28
C ALA A 38 -12.50 9.56 19.07
N ARG A 39 -13.58 9.47 19.87
CA ARG A 39 -14.68 10.45 19.81
C ARG A 39 -14.24 11.88 20.11
N ARG A 40 -13.33 12.07 21.08
CA ARG A 40 -12.76 13.39 21.40
C ARG A 40 -11.96 13.95 20.23
N ALA A 41 -11.13 13.11 19.61
CA ALA A 41 -10.34 13.49 18.43
C ALA A 41 -11.26 13.89 17.27
N VAL A 42 -12.26 13.08 16.94
CA VAL A 42 -13.28 13.39 15.91
C VAL A 42 -13.98 14.72 16.21
N ALA A 43 -14.48 14.91 17.44
CA ALA A 43 -15.19 16.14 17.81
C ALA A 43 -14.31 17.40 17.67
N ARG A 44 -13.04 17.29 18.08
CA ARG A 44 -12.06 18.37 17.94
C ARG A 44 -11.75 18.66 16.46
N SER A 45 -11.54 17.64 15.65
CA SER A 45 -11.33 17.79 14.21
C SER A 45 -12.55 18.40 13.51
N ASP A 46 -13.77 18.03 13.93
CA ASP A 46 -15.02 18.60 13.43
C ASP A 46 -15.14 20.11 13.76
N ASP A 47 -14.73 20.53 14.95
CA ASP A 47 -14.69 21.95 15.33
C ASP A 47 -13.73 22.75 14.45
N LEU A 48 -12.52 22.22 14.23
CA LEU A 48 -11.50 22.84 13.37
C LEU A 48 -12.00 22.92 11.92
N MET A 49 -12.55 21.82 11.40
CA MET A 49 -13.13 21.77 10.06
C MET A 49 -14.28 22.77 9.90
N ARG A 50 -15.16 22.93 10.90
CA ARG A 50 -16.21 23.96 10.86
C ARG A 50 -15.59 25.35 10.74
N GLY A 51 -14.51 25.65 11.46
CA GLY A 51 -13.77 26.91 11.33
C GLY A 51 -13.25 27.16 9.90
N LEU A 52 -12.74 26.12 9.25
CA LEU A 52 -12.20 26.17 7.89
C LEU A 52 -13.28 26.32 6.81
N VAL A 53 -14.38 25.57 6.91
CA VAL A 53 -15.42 25.48 5.86
C VAL A 53 -16.49 26.58 5.97
N SER A 54 -16.79 27.08 7.17
CA SER A 54 -17.83 28.12 7.39
C SER A 54 -17.49 29.48 6.78
N SER A 55 -16.28 29.65 6.24
CA SER A 55 -15.80 30.87 5.59
C SER A 55 -16.30 31.08 4.14
N GLY A 56 -17.15 30.21 3.59
CA GLY A 56 -17.88 30.43 2.33
C GLY A 56 -17.06 30.87 1.08
N PRO A 57 -17.72 31.19 -0.04
CA PRO A 57 -17.05 31.76 -1.23
C PRO A 57 -16.63 33.22 -1.04
N SER A 58 -17.43 33.99 -0.30
CA SER A 58 -17.31 35.45 -0.11
C SER A 58 -16.93 35.87 1.31
N GLY A 59 -16.77 34.92 2.24
CA GLY A 59 -16.69 35.18 3.68
C GLY A 59 -15.44 34.65 4.34
N PHE A 60 -14.28 34.60 3.67
CA PHE A 60 -12.98 34.37 4.30
C PHE A 60 -12.53 35.69 4.93
N PRO A 61 -12.78 35.96 6.22
CA PRO A 61 -12.39 37.20 6.84
C PRO A 61 -10.95 37.00 7.34
N HIS A 62 -9.97 37.66 6.71
CA HIS A 62 -8.65 37.92 7.29
C HIS A 62 -7.85 36.76 7.94
N ARG A 63 -8.17 35.48 7.70
CA ARG A 63 -7.33 34.37 8.17
C ARG A 63 -6.10 34.26 7.27
N SER A 64 -4.92 34.34 7.88
CA SER A 64 -3.65 34.13 7.17
C SER A 64 -3.58 32.70 6.63
N ALA A 65 -2.80 32.49 5.57
CA ALA A 65 -2.59 31.13 5.05
C ALA A 65 -1.94 30.21 6.10
N THR A 66 -1.08 30.76 6.95
CA THR A 66 -0.47 30.03 8.07
C THR A 66 -1.55 29.45 8.99
N ALA A 67 -2.55 30.24 9.39
CA ALA A 67 -3.61 29.75 10.27
C ALA A 67 -4.45 28.62 9.64
N VAL A 68 -4.62 28.62 8.31
CA VAL A 68 -5.31 27.53 7.60
C VAL A 68 -4.47 26.26 7.59
N ILE A 69 -3.15 26.38 7.39
CA ILE A 69 -2.23 25.24 7.41
C ILE A 69 -2.12 24.69 8.82
N ASP A 70 -2.00 25.54 9.83
CA ASP A 70 -1.93 25.15 11.24
C ASP A 70 -3.21 24.40 11.67
N ASP A 71 -4.40 24.86 11.24
CA ASP A 71 -5.66 24.16 11.53
C ASP A 71 -5.73 22.78 10.84
N LEU A 72 -5.21 22.64 9.62
CA LEU A 72 -5.14 21.35 8.91
C LEU A 72 -4.12 20.39 9.56
N ASP A 73 -2.99 20.93 10.02
CA ASP A 73 -1.95 20.22 10.75
C ASP A 73 -2.49 19.72 12.10
N GLU A 74 -3.15 20.60 12.86
CA GLU A 74 -3.81 20.26 14.13
C GLU A 74 -4.89 19.18 13.97
N ILE A 75 -5.65 19.19 12.86
CA ILE A 75 -6.60 18.09 12.55
C ILE A 75 -5.84 16.76 12.42
N SER A 76 -4.72 16.78 11.70
CA SER A 76 -3.89 15.58 11.47
C SER A 76 -3.28 15.10 12.78
N ASP A 77 -2.64 15.98 13.55
CA ASP A 77 -2.02 15.68 14.84
C ASP A 77 -3.04 15.13 15.84
N THR A 78 -4.23 15.74 15.92
CA THR A 78 -5.30 15.28 16.80
C THR A 78 -5.71 13.84 16.52
N LEU A 79 -5.78 13.44 15.25
CA LEU A 79 -6.17 12.10 14.84
C LEU A 79 -5.00 11.12 14.97
N CYS A 80 -3.82 11.46 14.46
CA CYS A 80 -2.62 10.62 14.49
C CYS A 80 -2.20 10.26 15.92
N ALA A 81 -2.34 11.20 16.87
CA ALA A 81 -2.06 10.94 18.29
C ALA A 81 -2.83 9.72 18.84
N VAL A 82 -4.05 9.46 18.34
CA VAL A 82 -4.85 8.29 18.76
C VAL A 82 -4.67 7.11 17.80
N VAL A 83 -4.67 7.36 16.48
CA VAL A 83 -4.55 6.31 15.44
C VAL A 83 -3.24 5.55 15.58
N ASP A 84 -2.11 6.24 15.74
CA ASP A 84 -0.78 5.61 15.80
C ASP A 84 -0.64 4.75 17.06
N VAL A 85 -1.21 5.21 18.17
CA VAL A 85 -1.23 4.47 19.44
C VAL A 85 -2.15 3.26 19.35
N ALA A 86 -3.30 3.37 18.67
CA ALA A 86 -4.18 2.25 18.40
C ALA A 86 -3.52 1.21 17.47
N GLU A 87 -2.83 1.66 16.42
CA GLU A 87 -2.04 0.82 15.52
C GLU A 87 -0.94 0.07 16.27
N LEU A 88 -0.19 0.76 17.13
CA LEU A 88 0.82 0.10 17.95
C LEU A 88 0.16 -0.94 18.88
N CYS A 89 -0.87 -0.54 19.63
CA CYS A 89 -1.54 -1.36 20.63
C CYS A 89 -2.10 -2.66 20.05
N ARG A 90 -2.79 -2.61 18.90
CA ARG A 90 -3.42 -3.79 18.28
C ARG A 90 -2.40 -4.82 17.79
N ASN A 91 -1.17 -4.39 17.51
CA ASN A 91 -0.10 -5.27 17.03
C ASN A 91 0.78 -5.83 18.18
N VAL A 92 0.89 -5.15 19.32
CA VAL A 92 1.90 -5.49 20.36
C VAL A 92 1.34 -5.81 21.74
N HIS A 93 0.09 -5.42 22.05
CA HIS A 93 -0.41 -5.56 23.41
C HIS A 93 -0.77 -7.02 23.75
N PRO A 94 -0.35 -7.57 24.92
CA PRO A 94 -0.58 -8.98 25.25
C PRO A 94 -2.03 -9.31 25.65
N ASP A 95 -2.79 -8.34 26.18
CA ASP A 95 -4.20 -8.52 26.54
C ASP A 95 -5.12 -8.20 25.34
N LEU A 96 -5.91 -9.18 24.94
CA LEU A 96 -6.86 -9.10 23.82
C LEU A 96 -7.95 -8.03 23.99
N ARG A 97 -8.28 -7.62 25.22
CA ARG A 97 -9.25 -6.53 25.45
C ARG A 97 -8.72 -5.21 24.92
N TRP A 98 -7.42 -4.93 25.13
CA TRP A 98 -6.75 -3.77 24.58
C TRP A 98 -6.64 -3.85 23.06
N VAL A 99 -6.24 -5.02 22.53
CA VAL A 99 -6.14 -5.24 21.08
C VAL A 99 -7.48 -4.97 20.39
N ARG A 100 -8.59 -5.50 20.91
CA ARG A 100 -9.92 -5.29 20.32
C ARG A 100 -10.39 -3.84 20.42
N ALA A 101 -10.14 -3.18 21.55
CA ALA A 101 -10.52 -1.78 21.71
C ALA A 101 -9.71 -0.86 20.76
N ALA A 102 -8.42 -1.12 20.63
CA ALA A 102 -7.53 -0.42 19.71
C ALA A 102 -7.94 -0.66 18.25
N GLU A 103 -8.21 -1.89 17.84
CA GLU A 103 -8.69 -2.22 16.49
C GLU A 103 -9.98 -1.46 16.15
N ASN A 104 -10.96 -1.44 17.07
CA ASN A 104 -12.21 -0.70 16.86
C ASN A 104 -11.96 0.81 16.67
N ALA A 105 -11.14 1.43 17.52
CA ALA A 105 -10.81 2.85 17.41
C ALA A 105 -10.01 3.15 16.14
N TYR A 106 -9.09 2.27 15.76
CA TYR A 106 -8.33 2.39 14.51
C TYR A 106 -9.27 2.37 13.29
N VAL A 107 -10.16 1.38 13.19
CA VAL A 107 -11.12 1.28 12.08
C VAL A 107 -12.04 2.51 12.01
N GLU A 108 -12.57 2.96 13.16
CA GLU A 108 -13.41 4.15 13.25
C GLU A 108 -12.67 5.41 12.74
N LEU A 109 -11.47 5.65 13.25
CA LEU A 109 -10.68 6.84 12.90
C LEU A 109 -10.16 6.79 11.46
N GLN A 110 -9.78 5.62 10.94
CA GLN A 110 -9.40 5.47 9.53
C GLN A 110 -10.57 5.80 8.59
N GLY A 111 -11.79 5.40 8.95
CA GLY A 111 -12.99 5.79 8.22
C GLY A 111 -13.21 7.31 8.22
N TYR A 112 -12.98 7.95 9.37
CA TYR A 112 -13.06 9.41 9.49
C TYR A 112 -11.98 10.14 8.67
N VAL A 113 -10.72 9.67 8.73
CA VAL A 113 -9.59 10.21 7.94
C VAL A 113 -9.87 10.11 6.43
N GLN A 114 -10.43 9.00 5.96
CA GLN A 114 -10.86 8.86 4.56
C GLN A 114 -11.90 9.91 4.16
N GLY A 115 -12.85 10.20 5.06
CA GLY A 115 -13.82 11.28 4.88
C GLY A 115 -13.17 12.66 4.77
N LEU A 116 -12.16 12.95 5.59
CA LEU A 116 -11.40 14.19 5.53
C LEU A 116 -10.61 14.33 4.23
N ASN A 117 -9.91 13.28 3.80
CA ASN A 117 -9.12 13.27 2.56
C ASN A 117 -10.00 13.44 1.31
N SER A 118 -11.30 13.14 1.42
CA SER A 118 -12.29 13.32 0.36
C SER A 118 -13.11 14.61 0.53
N ASN A 119 -12.81 15.45 1.53
CA ASN A 119 -13.58 16.66 1.82
C ASN A 119 -13.14 17.84 0.94
N ARG A 120 -13.96 18.13 -0.08
CA ARG A 120 -13.69 19.23 -1.03
C ARG A 120 -13.63 20.61 -0.37
N GLY A 121 -14.31 20.81 0.78
CA GLY A 121 -14.25 22.06 1.54
C GLY A 121 -12.85 22.34 2.10
N LEU A 122 -12.21 21.31 2.65
CA LEU A 122 -10.83 21.40 3.16
C LEU A 122 -9.84 21.68 2.02
N TYR A 123 -9.96 20.97 0.91
CA TYR A 123 -9.15 21.23 -0.29
C TYR A 123 -9.27 22.67 -0.78
N LEU A 124 -10.50 23.18 -0.90
CA LEU A 124 -10.73 24.56 -1.35
C LEU A 124 -10.20 25.61 -0.36
N ALA A 125 -10.26 25.32 0.94
CA ALA A 125 -9.67 26.20 1.95
C ALA A 125 -8.14 26.29 1.79
N LEU A 126 -7.47 25.15 1.58
CA LEU A 126 -6.03 25.07 1.34
C LEU A 126 -5.62 25.82 0.07
N VAL A 127 -6.29 25.56 -1.06
CA VAL A 127 -5.97 26.23 -2.34
C VAL A 127 -6.13 27.73 -2.23
N LYS A 128 -7.23 28.22 -1.64
CA LYS A 128 -7.45 29.66 -1.45
C LYS A 128 -6.40 30.30 -0.54
N ALA A 129 -5.98 29.59 0.51
CA ALA A 129 -4.91 30.06 1.39
C ALA A 129 -3.60 30.23 0.61
N GLN A 130 -3.21 29.23 -0.19
CA GLN A 130 -2.01 29.31 -1.03
C GLN A 130 -2.08 30.43 -2.08
N GLU A 131 -3.23 30.64 -2.73
CA GLU A 131 -3.41 31.68 -3.75
C GLU A 131 -3.32 33.11 -3.19
N ARG A 132 -3.86 33.36 -1.99
CA ARG A 132 -3.94 34.71 -1.42
C ARG A 132 -2.70 35.14 -0.66
N HIS A 133 -2.06 34.22 0.07
CA HIS A 133 -0.99 34.53 1.01
C HIS A 133 0.21 33.57 0.90
N GLY A 134 0.37 32.86 -0.22
CA GLY A 134 1.47 31.89 -0.39
C GLY A 134 2.87 32.49 -0.21
N ALA A 135 3.05 33.78 -0.51
CA ALA A 135 4.33 34.48 -0.32
C ALA A 135 4.67 34.80 1.15
N GLU A 136 3.69 34.69 2.06
CA GLU A 136 3.85 34.94 3.50
C GLU A 136 4.21 33.66 4.28
N LEU A 137 4.14 32.49 3.63
CA LEU A 137 4.44 31.20 4.25
C LEU A 137 5.94 31.02 4.48
N SER A 138 6.31 30.43 5.62
CA SER A 138 7.66 29.92 5.80
C SER A 138 7.95 28.80 4.78
N PRO A 139 9.22 28.50 4.49
CA PRO A 139 9.57 27.38 3.62
C PRO A 139 8.94 26.05 4.05
N GLU A 140 8.88 25.80 5.37
CA GLU A 140 8.27 24.61 5.95
C GLU A 140 6.75 24.60 5.75
N ALA A 141 6.05 25.69 6.06
CA ALA A 141 4.61 25.79 5.89
C ALA A 141 4.20 25.69 4.40
N ALA A 142 4.99 26.28 3.51
CA ALA A 142 4.80 26.14 2.06
C ALA A 142 4.96 24.68 1.61
N ARG A 143 5.92 23.95 2.18
CA ARG A 143 6.11 22.52 1.89
C ARG A 143 4.95 21.68 2.42
N VAL A 144 4.47 21.92 3.64
CA VAL A 144 3.29 21.23 4.20
C VAL A 144 2.07 21.46 3.31
N ALA A 145 1.81 22.71 2.94
CA ALA A 145 0.70 23.06 2.06
C ALA A 145 0.78 22.38 0.69
N LEU A 146 1.99 22.30 0.11
CA LEU A 146 2.21 21.60 -1.15
C LEU A 146 1.93 20.10 -1.03
N THR A 147 2.45 19.45 0.02
CA THR A 147 2.24 18.00 0.26
C THR A 147 0.77 17.69 0.46
N LEU A 148 0.07 18.43 1.35
CA LEU A 148 -1.36 18.23 1.60
C LEU A 148 -2.18 18.42 0.32
N ARG A 149 -1.86 19.45 -0.47
CA ARG A 149 -2.53 19.69 -1.75
C ARG A 149 -2.31 18.52 -2.71
N GLN A 150 -1.08 18.01 -2.81
CA GLN A 150 -0.78 16.86 -3.64
C GLN A 150 -1.56 15.62 -3.21
N ASP A 151 -1.67 15.36 -1.91
CA ASP A 151 -2.43 14.21 -1.38
C ASP A 151 -3.91 14.30 -1.76
N PHE A 152 -4.51 15.48 -1.61
CA PHE A 152 -5.87 15.78 -2.10
C PHE A 152 -6.02 15.57 -3.61
N GLU A 153 -5.11 16.16 -4.39
CA GLU A 153 -5.20 16.15 -5.86
C GLU A 153 -4.94 14.76 -6.46
N ARG A 154 -4.15 13.92 -5.80
CA ARG A 154 -3.90 12.52 -6.22
C ARG A 154 -5.16 11.67 -6.13
N GLY A 155 -6.09 11.99 -5.24
CA GLY A 155 -7.43 11.40 -5.19
C GLY A 155 -8.39 11.97 -6.24
N GLY A 156 -8.00 13.01 -6.97
CA GLY A 156 -8.82 13.67 -7.98
C GLY A 156 -9.82 14.68 -7.43
N ILE A 157 -9.69 15.13 -6.16
CA ILE A 157 -10.67 16.01 -5.51
C ILE A 157 -10.89 17.36 -6.22
N HIS A 158 -9.92 17.77 -7.03
CA HIS A 158 -9.92 19.00 -7.82
C HIS A 158 -10.73 18.88 -9.12
N LEU A 159 -11.04 17.66 -9.54
CA LEU A 159 -11.74 17.36 -10.79
C LEU A 159 -13.23 17.72 -10.72
N GLY A 160 -13.82 17.98 -11.88
CA GLY A 160 -15.28 18.13 -12.01
C GLY A 160 -16.02 16.80 -11.85
N GLY A 161 -17.34 16.84 -11.67
CA GLY A 161 -18.16 15.65 -11.37
C GLY A 161 -17.98 14.50 -12.37
N ASP A 162 -17.98 14.78 -13.68
CA ASP A 162 -17.81 13.77 -14.72
C ASP A 162 -16.40 13.15 -14.73
N GLU A 163 -15.37 13.98 -14.49
CA GLU A 163 -13.97 13.52 -14.42
C GLU A 163 -13.71 12.71 -13.15
N HIS A 164 -14.23 13.16 -12.02
CA HIS A 164 -14.15 12.47 -10.74
C HIS A 164 -14.83 11.09 -10.81
N ALA A 165 -16.05 11.01 -11.36
CA ALA A 165 -16.76 9.75 -11.52
C ALA A 165 -16.02 8.78 -12.44
N ARG A 166 -15.39 9.29 -13.52
CA ARG A 166 -14.51 8.47 -14.37
C ARG A 166 -13.29 7.98 -13.60
N LEU A 167 -12.62 8.85 -12.84
CA LEU A 167 -11.46 8.45 -12.03
C LEU A 167 -11.82 7.38 -11.00
N GLU A 168 -12.92 7.55 -10.26
CA GLU A 168 -13.41 6.57 -9.28
C GLU A 168 -13.66 5.20 -9.91
N LYS A 169 -14.35 5.19 -11.06
CA LYS A 169 -14.61 3.96 -11.81
C LYS A 169 -13.29 3.28 -12.19
N THR A 170 -12.38 4.02 -12.83
CA THR A 170 -11.13 3.48 -13.34
C THR A 170 -10.20 3.05 -12.20
N ALA A 171 -10.15 3.77 -11.08
CA ALA A 171 -9.43 3.36 -9.88
C ALA A 171 -10.01 2.07 -9.28
N GLY A 172 -11.34 1.93 -9.26
CA GLY A 172 -12.02 0.69 -8.88
C GLY A 172 -11.66 -0.48 -9.81
N ASP A 173 -11.56 -0.23 -11.12
CA ASP A 173 -11.13 -1.24 -12.09
C ASP A 173 -9.67 -1.66 -11.87
N VAL A 174 -8.76 -0.72 -11.56
CA VAL A 174 -7.36 -1.03 -11.19
C VAL A 174 -7.29 -1.98 -10.00
N ILE A 175 -8.08 -1.73 -8.95
CA ILE A 175 -8.13 -2.60 -7.75
C ILE A 175 -8.64 -3.99 -8.12
N LYS A 176 -9.80 -4.07 -8.80
CA LYS A 176 -10.41 -5.35 -9.20
C LYS A 176 -9.50 -6.18 -10.09
N LEU A 177 -8.90 -5.57 -11.11
CA LEU A 177 -7.98 -6.24 -12.04
C LEU A 177 -6.68 -6.65 -11.34
N GLY A 178 -6.16 -5.82 -10.42
CA GLY A 178 -5.02 -6.17 -9.59
C GLY A 178 -5.27 -7.40 -8.71
N MET A 179 -6.44 -7.47 -8.07
CA MET A 179 -6.86 -8.63 -7.29
C MET A 179 -7.01 -9.88 -8.16
N ALA A 180 -7.68 -9.77 -9.31
CA ALA A 180 -7.85 -10.88 -10.25
C ALA A 180 -6.49 -11.41 -10.75
N PHE A 181 -5.56 -10.52 -11.06
CA PHE A 181 -4.21 -10.90 -11.49
C PHE A 181 -3.47 -11.73 -10.44
N GLN A 182 -3.52 -11.30 -9.18
CA GLN A 182 -2.89 -12.01 -8.06
C GLN A 182 -3.58 -13.33 -7.74
N GLN A 183 -4.92 -13.36 -7.81
CA GLN A 183 -5.70 -14.59 -7.59
C GLN A 183 -5.32 -15.66 -8.62
N ASN A 184 -5.22 -15.30 -9.90
CA ASN A 184 -4.81 -16.22 -10.95
C ASN A 184 -3.38 -16.75 -10.76
N LEU A 185 -2.46 -15.97 -10.16
CA LEU A 185 -1.11 -16.43 -9.83
C LEU A 185 -1.06 -17.33 -8.58
N SER A 186 -2.07 -17.24 -7.73
CA SER A 186 -2.14 -18.01 -6.48
C SER A 186 -2.96 -19.30 -6.62
N ASP A 187 -3.84 -19.38 -7.62
CA ASP A 187 -4.66 -20.56 -7.88
C ASP A 187 -3.85 -21.66 -8.59
N PRO A 188 -3.60 -22.82 -7.93
CA PRO A 188 -2.88 -23.93 -8.56
C PRO A 188 -3.54 -24.46 -9.84
N LYS A 189 -4.86 -24.31 -10.00
CA LYS A 189 -5.57 -24.71 -11.22
C LYS A 189 -5.26 -23.76 -12.38
N ALA A 190 -5.15 -22.46 -12.10
CA ALA A 190 -4.82 -21.44 -13.09
C ALA A 190 -3.34 -21.52 -13.51
N LEU A 191 -2.44 -21.85 -12.58
CA LEU A 191 -1.03 -22.13 -12.87
C LEU A 191 -0.84 -23.40 -13.71
N GLY A 192 -1.69 -24.41 -13.50
CA GLY A 192 -1.65 -25.65 -14.24
C GLY A 192 -0.51 -26.59 -13.84
N HIS A 193 -0.27 -27.58 -14.72
CA HIS A 193 0.73 -28.62 -14.50
C HIS A 193 1.24 -29.19 -15.83
N MET A 194 2.39 -29.85 -15.78
CA MET A 194 2.94 -30.63 -16.88
C MET A 194 3.11 -32.09 -16.47
N ASN A 195 2.79 -33.01 -17.38
CA ASN A 195 3.11 -34.42 -17.21
C ASN A 195 4.51 -34.68 -17.78
N VAL A 196 5.43 -35.13 -16.93
CA VAL A 196 6.82 -35.39 -17.28
C VAL A 196 7.15 -36.84 -16.94
N SER A 197 7.88 -37.54 -17.82
CA SER A 197 8.28 -38.91 -17.52
C SER A 197 9.14 -38.97 -16.25
N TRP A 198 8.90 -39.96 -15.38
CA TRP A 198 9.73 -40.18 -14.17
C TRP A 198 11.21 -40.34 -14.51
N LEU A 199 11.54 -40.92 -15.68
CA LEU A 199 12.90 -41.10 -16.16
C LEU A 199 13.62 -39.77 -16.43
N ARG A 200 12.86 -38.71 -16.72
CA ARG A 200 13.41 -37.36 -17.01
C ARG A 200 13.40 -36.43 -15.80
N LEU A 201 13.13 -36.96 -14.61
CA LEU A 201 13.09 -36.25 -13.32
C LEU A 201 14.16 -36.76 -12.33
N GLY A 202 15.25 -37.33 -12.84
CA GLY A 202 16.43 -37.69 -12.05
C GLY A 202 16.90 -36.53 -11.16
N GLY A 203 17.38 -36.83 -9.96
CA GLY A 203 17.85 -35.84 -8.98
C GLY A 203 16.75 -35.08 -8.20
N VAL A 204 15.51 -34.99 -8.71
CA VAL A 204 14.43 -34.25 -8.04
C VAL A 204 13.91 -35.00 -6.80
N PRO A 205 13.84 -34.37 -5.61
CA PRO A 205 13.32 -35.01 -4.41
C PRO A 205 11.88 -35.51 -4.57
N ALA A 206 11.65 -36.79 -4.30
CA ALA A 206 10.34 -37.44 -4.51
C ALA A 206 9.18 -36.77 -3.73
N GLY A 207 9.45 -36.17 -2.56
CA GLY A 207 8.44 -35.47 -1.76
C GLY A 207 7.89 -34.17 -2.38
N LEU A 208 8.45 -33.72 -3.50
CA LEU A 208 7.98 -32.57 -4.27
C LEU A 208 7.19 -32.96 -5.52
N LEU A 209 7.18 -34.26 -5.85
CA LEU A 209 6.51 -34.80 -7.03
C LEU A 209 5.27 -35.55 -6.58
N SER A 210 4.11 -35.20 -7.14
CA SER A 210 2.89 -35.95 -6.87
C SER A 210 2.79 -37.15 -7.81
N SER A 211 2.68 -38.36 -7.24
CA SER A 211 2.25 -39.55 -7.98
C SER A 211 0.73 -39.53 -8.07
N THR A 212 0.14 -39.55 -9.26
CA THR A 212 -1.31 -39.48 -9.43
C THR A 212 -2.00 -40.76 -8.93
N ALA A 213 -2.92 -40.64 -7.96
CA ALA A 213 -3.94 -41.67 -7.70
C ALA A 213 -5.12 -41.58 -8.69
N GLU A 214 -5.39 -40.41 -9.29
CA GLU A 214 -6.33 -40.26 -10.41
C GLU A 214 -5.64 -40.48 -11.76
N GLY A 215 -5.01 -41.65 -11.93
CA GLY A 215 -4.57 -42.13 -13.25
C GLY A 215 -3.07 -42.25 -13.48
N GLY A 216 -2.28 -42.56 -12.45
CA GLY A 216 -0.91 -42.99 -12.68
C GLY A 216 -0.19 -43.50 -11.45
N SER A 217 -0.32 -44.80 -11.20
CA SER A 217 0.70 -45.58 -10.50
C SER A 217 2.09 -45.31 -11.14
N ARG A 218 3.20 -45.65 -10.46
CA ARG A 218 4.53 -45.76 -11.09
C ARG A 218 4.49 -46.58 -12.41
N ASP A 219 3.43 -47.37 -12.61
CA ASP A 219 3.12 -48.09 -13.84
C ASP A 219 2.81 -47.22 -15.08
N THR A 220 2.40 -45.94 -14.94
CA THR A 220 2.14 -45.07 -16.10
C THR A 220 3.39 -44.38 -16.65
N GLY A 221 4.49 -44.36 -15.88
CA GLY A 221 5.75 -43.76 -16.31
C GLY A 221 5.81 -42.23 -16.29
N PHE A 222 4.75 -41.52 -15.86
CA PHE A 222 4.72 -40.04 -15.78
C PHE A 222 4.41 -39.50 -14.37
N ALA A 223 4.98 -38.34 -14.05
CA ALA A 223 4.75 -37.54 -12.86
C ALA A 223 4.05 -36.22 -13.22
N ARG A 224 3.17 -35.75 -12.34
CA ARG A 224 2.55 -34.42 -12.47
C ARG A 224 3.42 -33.38 -11.78
N VAL A 225 4.03 -32.50 -12.58
CA VAL A 225 4.84 -31.36 -12.14
C VAL A 225 3.94 -30.13 -12.11
N HIS A 226 3.59 -29.66 -10.93
CA HIS A 226 2.86 -28.40 -10.76
C HIS A 226 3.75 -27.21 -11.11
N LEU A 227 3.16 -26.17 -11.69
CA LEU A 227 3.89 -24.97 -12.12
C LEU A 227 3.97 -23.89 -11.02
N ASP A 228 3.82 -24.27 -9.75
CA ASP A 228 4.04 -23.39 -8.61
C ASP A 228 5.55 -23.17 -8.37
N GLN A 229 5.89 -22.04 -7.75
CA GLN A 229 7.28 -21.60 -7.56
C GLN A 229 8.14 -22.62 -6.81
N ARG A 230 7.57 -23.34 -5.83
CA ARG A 230 8.31 -24.32 -5.03
C ARG A 230 8.69 -25.54 -5.89
N THR A 231 7.72 -26.08 -6.62
CA THR A 231 7.94 -27.24 -7.49
C THR A 231 8.87 -26.90 -8.65
N VAL A 232 8.64 -25.77 -9.32
CA VAL A 232 9.46 -25.32 -10.46
C VAL A 232 10.90 -25.11 -10.04
N SER A 233 11.15 -24.39 -8.93
CA SER A 233 12.51 -24.16 -8.42
C SER A 233 13.26 -25.46 -8.14
N ALA A 234 12.58 -26.47 -7.59
CA ALA A 234 13.19 -27.78 -7.35
C ALA A 234 13.54 -28.51 -8.65
N VAL A 235 12.65 -28.51 -9.65
CA VAL A 235 12.93 -29.13 -10.95
C VAL A 235 14.08 -28.42 -11.65
N LEU A 236 14.10 -27.09 -11.67
CA LEU A 236 15.19 -26.32 -12.30
C LEU A 236 16.53 -26.54 -11.60
N ARG A 237 16.53 -26.80 -10.29
CA ARG A 237 17.75 -27.01 -9.51
C ARG A 237 18.30 -28.43 -9.58
N TYR A 238 17.40 -29.42 -9.58
CA TYR A 238 17.79 -30.82 -9.34
C TYR A 238 17.54 -31.75 -10.52
N ALA A 239 16.72 -31.38 -11.51
CA ALA A 239 16.48 -32.27 -12.63
C ALA A 239 17.72 -32.37 -13.51
N ASP A 240 18.22 -33.60 -13.71
CA ASP A 240 19.43 -33.86 -14.51
C ASP A 240 19.21 -33.48 -15.99
N GLU A 241 18.01 -33.73 -16.52
CA GLU A 241 17.67 -33.57 -17.93
C GLU A 241 17.48 -32.09 -18.36
N PRO A 242 18.30 -31.54 -19.27
CA PRO A 242 18.21 -30.13 -19.70
C PRO A 242 16.88 -29.76 -20.35
N ASP A 243 16.34 -30.66 -21.19
CA ASP A 243 15.06 -30.44 -21.88
C ASP A 243 13.87 -30.38 -20.92
N THR A 244 13.91 -31.15 -19.82
CA THR A 244 12.91 -31.07 -18.75
C THR A 244 12.97 -29.72 -18.08
N ARG A 245 14.17 -29.26 -17.69
CA ARG A 245 14.36 -27.93 -17.09
C ARG A 245 13.85 -26.84 -18.03
N ARG A 246 14.21 -26.90 -19.31
CA ARG A 246 13.77 -25.94 -20.33
C ARG A 246 12.24 -25.91 -20.48
N SER A 247 11.60 -27.07 -20.60
CA SER A 247 10.16 -27.17 -20.82
C SER A 247 9.37 -26.67 -19.62
N ILE A 248 9.78 -27.05 -18.41
CA ILE A 248 9.17 -26.56 -17.16
C ILE A 248 9.40 -25.06 -16.97
N TYR A 249 10.61 -24.56 -17.26
CA TYR A 249 10.93 -23.13 -17.20
C TYR A 249 9.98 -22.32 -18.09
N LEU A 250 9.85 -22.71 -19.36
CA LEU A 250 9.01 -22.00 -20.33
C LEU A 250 7.53 -22.04 -19.92
N ALA A 251 7.03 -23.20 -19.47
CA ALA A 251 5.64 -23.32 -19.04
C ALA A 251 5.34 -22.48 -17.80
N ALA A 252 6.21 -22.53 -16.78
CA ALA A 252 6.04 -21.76 -15.55
C ALA A 252 6.09 -20.23 -15.78
N HIS A 253 6.95 -19.78 -16.69
CA HIS A 253 7.14 -18.34 -16.98
C HIS A 253 6.20 -17.81 -18.09
N SER A 254 5.34 -18.66 -18.68
CA SER A 254 4.27 -18.20 -19.56
C SER A 254 3.12 -17.55 -18.78
N GLY A 255 2.99 -17.90 -17.49
CA GLY A 255 1.90 -17.43 -16.62
C GLY A 255 0.52 -17.95 -17.04
N PRO A 256 -0.53 -17.68 -16.25
CA PRO A 256 -1.90 -18.04 -16.62
C PRO A 256 -2.37 -17.24 -17.83
N GLU A 257 -2.94 -17.89 -18.86
CA GLU A 257 -3.44 -17.23 -20.08
C GLU A 257 -4.47 -16.12 -19.76
N ALA A 258 -5.31 -16.34 -18.74
CA ALA A 258 -6.29 -15.37 -18.26
C ALA A 258 -5.63 -14.03 -17.83
N ASN A 259 -4.38 -14.05 -17.35
CA ASN A 259 -3.69 -12.85 -16.90
C ASN A 259 -3.26 -11.93 -18.04
N ARG A 260 -3.24 -12.40 -19.30
CA ARG A 260 -2.92 -11.56 -20.45
C ARG A 260 -3.97 -10.46 -20.63
N ALA A 261 -5.25 -10.83 -20.68
CA ALA A 261 -6.35 -9.88 -20.80
C ALA A 261 -6.50 -8.99 -19.55
N VAL A 262 -6.26 -9.56 -18.36
CA VAL A 262 -6.28 -8.80 -17.09
C VAL A 262 -5.19 -7.74 -17.06
N LEU A 263 -3.95 -8.09 -17.46
CA LEU A 263 -2.83 -7.15 -17.51
C LEU A 263 -3.10 -6.03 -18.52
N ASP A 264 -3.60 -6.35 -19.71
CA ASP A 264 -3.98 -5.35 -20.72
C ASP A 264 -5.05 -4.38 -20.18
N GLY A 265 -6.05 -4.90 -19.46
CA GLY A 265 -7.05 -4.09 -18.78
C GLY A 265 -6.43 -3.19 -17.71
N LEU A 266 -5.54 -3.75 -16.89
CA LEU A 266 -4.88 -3.04 -15.79
C LEU A 266 -4.01 -1.89 -16.31
N LEU A 267 -3.26 -2.12 -17.39
CA LEU A 267 -2.43 -1.10 -18.04
C LEU A 267 -3.28 0.03 -18.61
N ARG A 268 -4.40 -0.29 -19.28
CA ARG A 268 -5.35 0.71 -19.79
C ARG A 268 -5.96 1.55 -18.67
N ALA A 269 -6.47 0.90 -17.62
CA ALA A 269 -7.08 1.58 -16.49
C ALA A 269 -6.06 2.50 -15.79
N ARG A 270 -4.84 2.02 -15.53
CA ARG A 270 -3.75 2.84 -14.96
C ARG A 270 -3.39 4.04 -15.83
N HIS A 271 -3.36 3.86 -17.15
CA HIS A 271 -3.08 4.94 -18.08
C HIS A 271 -4.21 5.97 -18.09
N GLU A 272 -5.47 5.54 -18.14
CA GLU A 272 -6.63 6.41 -18.11
C GLU A 272 -6.72 7.22 -16.80
N SER A 273 -6.54 6.58 -15.63
CA SER A 273 -6.48 7.30 -14.35
C SER A 273 -5.39 8.38 -14.35
N ALA A 274 -4.20 8.07 -14.87
CA ALA A 274 -3.11 9.04 -14.96
C ALA A 274 -3.46 10.21 -15.89
N LYS A 275 -4.10 9.95 -17.03
CA LYS A 275 -4.53 10.99 -17.97
C LYS A 275 -5.60 11.91 -17.39
N ILE A 276 -6.57 11.35 -16.67
CA ILE A 276 -7.60 12.15 -15.97
C ILE A 276 -6.95 13.08 -14.94
N LEU A 277 -5.92 12.60 -14.23
CA LEU A 277 -5.16 13.38 -13.26
C LEU A 277 -4.11 14.32 -13.88
N GLY A 278 -4.05 14.44 -15.22
CA GLY A 278 -3.14 15.34 -15.91
C GLY A 278 -1.70 14.85 -16.09
N PHE A 279 -1.42 13.57 -15.82
CA PHE A 279 -0.10 12.97 -16.01
C PHE A 279 0.07 12.36 -17.41
N GLU A 280 1.30 12.38 -17.94
CA GLU A 280 1.60 11.80 -19.25
C GLU A 280 1.43 10.27 -19.27
N SER A 281 1.80 9.60 -18.18
CA SER A 281 1.66 8.15 -18.02
C SER A 281 1.50 7.78 -16.55
N HIS A 282 1.11 6.53 -16.30
CA HIS A 282 1.05 6.01 -14.93
C HIS A 282 2.41 6.07 -14.22
N ALA A 283 3.52 5.93 -14.95
CA ALA A 283 4.85 6.04 -14.38
C ALA A 283 5.10 7.46 -13.82
N HIS A 284 4.71 8.51 -14.55
CA HIS A 284 4.79 9.89 -14.05
C HIS A 284 3.94 10.11 -12.80
N PHE A 285 2.71 9.58 -12.78
CA PHE A 285 1.85 9.63 -11.59
C PHE A 285 2.45 8.87 -10.38
N ALA A 286 3.06 7.72 -10.63
CA ALA A 286 3.64 6.87 -9.59
C ALA A 286 4.97 7.42 -9.04
N THR A 287 5.77 8.10 -9.87
CA THR A 287 7.05 8.69 -9.44
C THR A 287 6.92 10.10 -8.88
N SER A 288 5.83 10.81 -9.15
CA SER A 288 5.65 12.20 -8.68
C SER A 288 5.83 12.42 -7.17
N PRO A 289 5.42 11.50 -6.27
CA PRO A 289 5.64 11.69 -4.83
C PRO A 289 6.98 11.12 -4.35
N LEU A 290 7.75 10.46 -5.23
CA LEU A 290 9.02 9.83 -4.87
C LEU A 290 10.16 10.81 -5.09
N LEU A 291 11.30 10.58 -4.43
CA LEU A 291 12.54 11.35 -4.65
C LEU A 291 12.98 11.38 -6.13
N ALA A 292 12.61 10.36 -6.90
CA ALA A 292 12.89 10.29 -8.32
C ALA A 292 12.16 11.39 -9.12
N GLU A 293 10.95 11.78 -8.70
CA GLU A 293 10.01 12.76 -9.27
C GLU A 293 9.57 12.50 -10.73
N HIS A 294 10.39 11.81 -11.52
CA HIS A 294 10.22 11.53 -12.94
C HIS A 294 10.62 10.08 -13.26
N PRO A 295 9.95 9.38 -14.19
CA PRO A 295 10.26 7.99 -14.55
C PRO A 295 11.64 7.79 -15.20
N ASP A 296 12.27 8.85 -15.69
CA ASP A 296 13.61 8.75 -16.29
C ASP A 296 14.71 8.50 -15.26
N ALA A 297 14.55 8.97 -14.02
CA ALA A 297 15.52 8.74 -12.95
C ALA A 297 15.70 7.25 -12.61
N PRO A 298 14.63 6.46 -12.32
CA PRO A 298 14.76 5.03 -12.09
C PRO A 298 15.19 4.28 -13.36
N ARG A 299 14.76 4.72 -14.56
CA ARG A 299 15.24 4.12 -15.82
C ARG A 299 16.75 4.26 -15.96
N ALA A 300 17.27 5.48 -15.83
CA ALA A 300 18.71 5.75 -15.94
C ALA A 300 19.52 5.01 -14.87
N LEU A 301 18.97 4.85 -13.65
CA LEU A 301 19.59 4.04 -12.61
C LEU A 301 19.73 2.57 -13.04
N LEU A 302 18.64 1.95 -13.52
CA LEU A 302 18.63 0.56 -13.95
C LEU A 302 19.55 0.34 -15.16
N GLU A 303 19.59 1.28 -16.10
CA GLU A 303 20.49 1.24 -17.27
C GLU A 303 21.96 1.33 -16.87
N ARG A 304 22.32 2.21 -15.91
CA ARG A 304 23.68 2.28 -15.37
C ARG A 304 24.06 0.99 -14.66
N MET A 305 23.21 0.48 -13.78
CA MET A 305 23.45 -0.80 -13.08
C MET A 305 23.64 -1.95 -14.08
N ALA A 306 22.79 -2.04 -15.11
CA ALA A 306 22.90 -3.05 -16.14
C ALA A 306 24.21 -2.92 -16.95
N SER A 307 24.70 -1.69 -17.16
CA SER A 307 25.99 -1.45 -17.82
C SER A 307 27.17 -1.84 -16.93
N GLU A 308 27.16 -1.43 -15.66
CA GLU A 308 28.25 -1.69 -14.70
C GLU A 308 28.37 -3.17 -14.34
N CYS A 309 27.24 -3.89 -14.26
CA CYS A 309 27.24 -5.32 -13.96
C CYS A 309 27.51 -6.21 -15.18
N ARG A 310 27.60 -5.64 -16.40
CA ARG A 310 27.65 -6.40 -17.66
C ARG A 310 28.85 -7.34 -17.74
N ASP A 311 30.05 -6.83 -17.46
CA ASP A 311 31.28 -7.61 -17.59
C ASP A 311 31.29 -8.76 -16.58
N ARG A 312 30.92 -8.46 -15.33
CA ARG A 312 30.81 -9.48 -14.28
C ARG A 312 29.78 -10.55 -14.58
N ALA A 313 28.61 -10.15 -15.09
CA ALA A 313 27.59 -11.10 -15.53
C ALA A 313 28.10 -11.98 -16.69
N GLY A 314 28.91 -11.42 -17.60
CA GLY A 314 29.60 -12.17 -18.65
C GLY A 314 30.54 -13.24 -18.09
N GLU A 315 31.39 -12.88 -17.12
CA GLU A 315 32.29 -13.82 -16.44
C GLU A 315 31.52 -14.97 -15.77
N GLU A 316 30.41 -14.66 -15.11
CA GLU A 316 29.56 -15.65 -14.44
C GLU A 316 28.86 -16.57 -15.45
N ILE A 317 28.38 -16.04 -16.57
CA ILE A 317 27.82 -16.85 -17.67
C ILE A 317 28.89 -17.78 -18.25
N GLU A 318 30.11 -17.30 -18.50
CA GLU A 318 31.21 -18.14 -18.98
C GLU A 318 31.59 -19.23 -17.97
N ALA A 319 31.61 -18.90 -16.68
CA ALA A 319 31.83 -19.89 -15.63
C ALA A 319 30.73 -20.98 -15.63
N MET A 320 29.46 -20.60 -15.77
CA MET A 320 28.34 -21.54 -15.87
C MET A 320 28.41 -22.41 -17.12
N LEU A 321 28.77 -21.84 -18.28
CA LEU A 321 28.94 -22.60 -19.52
C LEU A 321 30.08 -23.62 -19.43
N ARG A 322 31.19 -23.27 -18.77
CA ARG A 322 32.30 -24.22 -18.52
C ARG A 322 31.89 -25.38 -17.62
N LEU A 323 31.08 -25.13 -16.60
CA LEU A 323 30.55 -26.20 -15.75
C LEU A 323 29.61 -27.11 -16.55
N ALA A 324 28.66 -26.54 -17.30
CA ALA A 324 27.74 -27.31 -18.14
C ALA A 324 28.45 -28.15 -19.22
N GLY A 325 29.55 -27.65 -19.80
CA GLY A 325 30.33 -28.37 -20.80
C GLY A 325 31.22 -29.50 -20.24
N ARG A 326 31.57 -29.46 -18.94
CA ARG A 326 32.31 -30.54 -18.27
C ARG A 326 31.38 -31.71 -17.93
N ASP A 327 30.17 -31.42 -17.48
CA ASP A 327 29.18 -32.46 -17.12
C ASP A 327 28.59 -33.19 -18.35
N GLY A 328 28.74 -32.63 -19.56
CA GLY A 328 28.32 -33.26 -20.82
C GLY A 328 29.33 -34.20 -21.48
N MET A 329 30.52 -34.40 -20.90
CA MET A 329 31.55 -35.31 -21.44
C MET A 329 31.75 -36.62 -20.64
N ASP A 330 31.10 -36.77 -19.47
CA ASP A 330 31.25 -37.94 -18.59
C ASP A 330 29.94 -38.76 -18.44
N GLY A 331 29.02 -38.68 -19.40
CA GLY A 331 27.75 -39.43 -19.44
C GLY A 331 27.54 -40.22 -20.73
#